data_AF-A0A396HVI2-F1
#
_entry.id   AF-A0A396HVI2-F1
#
_cell.length_a   1.000
_cell.length_b   1.000
_cell.length_c   1.000
_cell.angle_alpha   90.00
_cell.angle_beta   90.00
_cell.angle_gamma   90.00
#
_symmetry.space_group_name_H-M   'P 1'
#
loop_
_entity.id
_entity.type
_entity.pdbx_description
1 polymer ?
#
loop_
_entity_poly.entity_id
_entity_poly.type
_entity_poly.pdbx_seq_one_letter_code
_entity_poly.pdbx_strand_id
1 'polypeptide(L)'
;MSLDEYFKRSREQLEAEESENEELDREQEVEGEINYENDDGDNSMEVARMSDLCPLTYTNWKAIPKKKKTIWAYVNKRYIVPEKGQKDVYAIINDAWRRYKWLIKKNHFTKYRNLRERLKNRPDGILEAHFKKLMTYWRYEAIREISHQNAKNIDKQKWRHRAGSISFAVIRERLSK
;
A
#
# COMPACT_ATOMS: atom_id res chain seq x y z
N MET A 1 9.32 34.91 2.67
CA MET A 1 8.39 34.05 1.91
C MET A 1 6.99 34.33 2.39
N SER A 2 6.11 34.76 1.49
CA SER A 2 4.69 34.93 1.77
C SER A 2 4.02 33.56 1.93
N LEU A 3 2.93 33.47 2.70
CA LEU A 3 2.11 32.25 2.80
C LEU A 3 1.62 31.78 1.42
N ASP A 4 1.34 32.72 0.51
CA ASP A 4 0.94 32.42 -0.86
C ASP A 4 2.05 31.73 -1.66
N GLU A 5 3.30 32.10 -1.36
CA GLU A 5 4.50 31.53 -1.99
C GLU A 5 4.77 30.10 -1.49
N TYR A 6 4.46 29.82 -0.22
CA TYR A 6 4.51 28.47 0.36
C TYR A 6 3.44 27.56 -0.24
N PHE A 7 2.19 28.02 -0.36
CA PHE A 7 1.11 27.23 -0.96
C PHE A 7 1.30 27.02 -2.46
N LYS A 8 1.88 27.97 -3.18
CA LYS A 8 2.23 27.80 -4.59
C LYS A 8 3.31 26.74 -4.78
N ARG A 9 4.40 26.83 -4.00
CA ARG A 9 5.49 25.84 -4.02
C ARG A 9 5.04 24.45 -3.58
N SER A 10 4.11 24.35 -2.62
CA SER A 10 3.51 23.08 -2.21
C SER A 10 2.60 22.49 -3.29
N ARG A 11 1.93 23.32 -4.11
CA ARG A 11 1.12 22.88 -5.25
C ARG A 11 2.01 22.39 -6.40
N GLU A 12 3.05 23.14 -6.72
CA GLU A 12 4.03 22.77 -7.75
C GLU A 12 4.76 21.46 -7.39
N GLN A 13 5.04 21.24 -6.09
CA GLN A 13 5.57 19.95 -5.61
C GLN A 13 4.56 18.81 -5.72
N LEU A 14 3.28 19.07 -5.44
CA LEU A 14 2.22 18.07 -5.59
C LEU A 14 1.98 17.73 -7.06
N GLU A 15 2.00 18.70 -7.96
CA GLU A 15 1.85 18.50 -9.41
C GLU A 15 3.05 17.77 -10.02
N ALA A 16 4.27 18.07 -9.56
CA ALA A 16 5.47 17.32 -9.93
C ALA A 16 5.42 15.88 -9.41
N GLU A 17 5.03 15.67 -8.15
CA GLU A 17 4.80 14.33 -7.58
C GLU A 17 3.67 13.59 -8.29
N GLU A 18 2.60 14.27 -8.71
CA GLU A 18 1.47 13.69 -9.44
C GLU A 18 1.90 13.23 -10.84
N SER A 19 2.69 14.03 -11.55
CA SER A 19 3.25 13.65 -12.86
C SER A 19 4.24 12.47 -12.78
N GLU A 20 5.09 12.45 -11.74
CA GLU A 20 6.06 11.37 -11.52
C GLU A 20 5.34 10.08 -11.06
N ASN A 21 4.26 10.21 -10.28
CA ASN A 21 3.39 9.08 -9.92
C ASN A 21 2.57 8.58 -11.11
N GLU A 22 2.12 9.44 -12.04
CA GLU A 22 1.37 9.04 -13.23
C GLU A 22 2.25 8.27 -14.24
N GLU A 23 3.54 8.62 -14.32
CA GLU A 23 4.54 7.89 -15.11
C GLU A 23 4.93 6.55 -14.45
N LEU A 24 5.00 6.51 -13.11
CA LEU A 24 5.25 5.29 -12.32
C LEU A 24 4.02 4.35 -12.22
N ASP A 25 2.81 4.88 -12.28
CA ASP A 25 1.56 4.11 -12.28
C ASP A 25 1.35 3.39 -13.61
N ARG A 26 1.81 3.99 -14.74
CA ARG A 26 1.91 3.28 -16.03
C ARG A 26 2.84 2.06 -15.98
N GLU A 27 3.86 2.09 -15.12
CA GLU A 27 4.76 0.95 -14.91
C GLU A 27 4.29 -0.01 -13.79
N GLN A 28 3.21 0.31 -13.06
CA GLN A 28 2.68 -0.47 -11.92
C GLN A 28 1.25 -1.01 -12.11
N GLU A 29 0.65 -0.90 -13.30
CA GLU A 29 -0.65 -1.53 -13.62
C GLU A 29 -0.56 -3.07 -13.74
N VAL A 30 -0.27 -3.74 -12.63
CA VAL A 30 -0.63 -5.15 -12.38
C VAL A 30 -1.16 -5.25 -10.95
N GLU A 31 -2.28 -4.58 -10.66
CA GLU A 31 -3.07 -4.90 -9.47
C GLU A 31 -4.50 -5.26 -9.86
N GLY A 32 -4.66 -6.52 -10.24
CA GLY A 32 -5.94 -7.20 -10.14
C GLY A 32 -6.23 -7.57 -8.68
N GLU A 33 -7.52 -7.63 -8.28
CA GLU A 33 -7.90 -8.22 -6.99
C GLU A 33 -7.27 -9.58 -6.88
N ILE A 34 -6.40 -9.68 -5.90
CA ILE A 34 -6.01 -10.94 -5.30
C ILE A 34 -7.19 -11.29 -4.39
N ASN A 35 -7.85 -12.42 -4.63
CA ASN A 35 -8.85 -12.93 -3.69
C ASN A 35 -8.14 -13.21 -2.35
N TYR A 36 -8.39 -12.36 -1.35
CA TYR A 36 -7.75 -12.38 -0.04
C TYR A 36 -8.42 -13.36 0.94
N GLU A 37 -8.94 -14.49 0.45
CA GLU A 37 -9.62 -15.50 1.29
C GLU A 37 -8.74 -16.68 1.69
N ASN A 38 -7.49 -16.76 1.20
CA ASN A 38 -6.58 -17.83 1.58
C ASN A 38 -5.69 -17.38 2.75
N ASP A 39 -6.20 -17.61 3.95
CA ASP A 39 -5.46 -17.59 5.21
C ASP A 39 -4.67 -18.90 5.34
N ASP A 40 -3.43 -18.91 4.85
CA ASP A 40 -2.50 -20.01 5.09
C ASP A 40 -1.12 -19.44 5.49
N GLY A 41 -0.95 -19.20 6.79
CA GLY A 41 0.26 -19.60 7.53
C GLY A 41 1.65 -19.04 7.14
N ASP A 42 1.78 -18.01 6.32
CA ASP A 42 3.10 -17.48 5.96
C ASP A 42 3.62 -16.47 7.00
N ASN A 43 4.63 -16.89 7.78
CA ASN A 43 5.32 -16.11 8.80
C ASN A 43 6.01 -14.84 8.23
N SER A 44 6.13 -14.74 6.90
CA SER A 44 6.49 -13.52 6.16
C SER A 44 5.55 -12.34 6.45
N MET A 45 4.27 -12.62 6.77
CA MET A 45 3.29 -11.59 7.14
C MET A 45 3.57 -10.94 8.50
N GLU A 46 4.29 -11.61 9.40
CA GLU A 46 4.54 -11.11 10.76
C GLU A 46 5.37 -9.82 10.73
N VAL A 47 6.43 -9.79 9.89
CA VAL A 47 7.34 -8.63 9.73
C VAL A 47 6.59 -7.37 9.34
N ALA A 48 5.63 -7.49 8.43
CA ALA A 48 4.81 -6.39 7.95
C ALA A 48 3.88 -5.80 9.03
N ARG A 49 3.55 -6.59 10.06
CA ARG A 49 2.70 -6.17 11.19
C ARG A 49 3.50 -5.53 12.33
N MET A 50 4.82 -5.76 12.40
CA MET A 50 5.68 -5.22 13.45
C MET A 50 5.83 -3.69 13.29
N SER A 51 5.35 -2.91 14.27
CA SER A 51 5.40 -1.44 14.22
C SER A 51 6.82 -0.88 14.14
N ASP A 52 7.79 -1.61 14.68
CA ASP A 52 9.18 -1.17 14.76
C ASP A 52 9.89 -1.30 13.40
N LEU A 53 9.50 -2.29 12.60
CA LEU A 53 10.06 -2.53 11.28
C LEU A 53 9.24 -1.84 10.20
N CYS A 54 7.91 -2.05 10.22
CA CYS A 54 6.96 -1.59 9.21
C CYS A 54 5.88 -0.68 9.84
N PRO A 55 6.24 0.53 10.30
CA PRO A 55 5.31 1.45 10.93
C PRO A 55 4.16 1.84 10.00
N LEU A 56 2.93 1.64 10.48
CA LEU A 56 1.72 1.99 9.74
C LEU A 56 1.53 3.51 9.54
N THR A 57 2.29 4.34 10.27
CA THR A 57 2.19 5.80 10.25
C THR A 57 2.68 6.44 8.96
N TYR A 58 3.45 5.72 8.14
CA TYR A 58 3.84 6.17 6.80
C TYR A 58 2.69 6.01 5.83
N THR A 59 2.63 6.82 4.78
CA THR A 59 1.61 6.68 3.72
C THR A 59 2.08 5.74 2.63
N ASN A 60 3.34 5.89 2.20
CA ASN A 60 3.97 5.14 1.11
C ASN A 60 5.11 4.22 1.63
N TRP A 61 5.24 3.02 1.07
CA TRP A 61 6.35 2.09 1.36
C TRP A 61 7.71 2.66 0.97
N LYS A 62 7.77 3.44 -0.12
CA LYS A 62 8.97 4.17 -0.55
C LYS A 62 9.45 5.15 0.54
N ALA A 63 8.53 5.66 1.35
CA ALA A 63 8.81 6.56 2.48
C ALA A 63 9.32 5.84 3.75
N ILE A 64 9.55 4.52 3.71
CA ILE A 64 10.21 3.74 4.77
C ILE A 64 11.71 3.47 4.44
N PRO A 65 12.53 4.41 3.91
CA PRO A 65 13.89 4.07 3.47
C PRO A 65 14.83 3.80 4.65
N LYS A 66 14.66 4.52 5.78
CA LYS A 66 15.55 4.39 6.96
C LYS A 66 15.50 3.01 7.61
N LYS A 67 14.40 2.26 7.43
CA LYS A 67 14.20 0.95 8.07
C LYS A 67 14.39 -0.24 7.14
N LYS A 68 14.55 -0.03 5.82
CA LYS A 68 14.77 -1.13 4.85
C LYS A 68 15.98 -2.00 5.22
N LYS A 69 17.09 -1.38 5.63
CA LYS A 69 18.28 -2.10 6.12
C LYS A 69 17.99 -2.95 7.36
N THR A 70 17.21 -2.42 8.31
CA THR A 70 16.80 -3.14 9.53
C THR A 70 15.85 -4.29 9.21
N ILE A 71 14.90 -4.09 8.30
CA ILE A 71 14.00 -5.14 7.79
C ILE A 71 14.82 -6.25 7.15
N TRP A 72 15.78 -5.92 6.30
CA TRP A 72 16.65 -6.90 5.64
C TRP A 72 17.49 -7.71 6.63
N ALA A 73 18.10 -7.03 7.62
CA ALA A 73 18.83 -7.70 8.69
C ALA A 73 17.93 -8.65 9.50
N TYR A 74 16.69 -8.25 9.79
CA TYR A 74 15.72 -9.09 10.48
C TYR A 74 15.35 -10.33 9.66
N VAL A 75 15.10 -10.18 8.36
CA VAL A 75 14.78 -11.29 7.46
C VAL A 75 15.96 -12.26 7.39
N ASN A 76 17.18 -11.79 7.17
CA ASN A 76 18.37 -12.65 7.09
C ASN A 76 18.71 -13.36 8.39
N LYS A 77 18.27 -12.83 9.55
CA LYS A 77 18.41 -13.52 10.83
C LYS A 77 17.50 -14.75 10.94
N ARG A 78 16.33 -14.72 10.30
CA ARG A 78 15.32 -15.79 10.37
C ARG A 78 15.34 -16.72 9.15
N TYR A 79 15.79 -16.25 8.00
CA TYR A 79 15.72 -16.93 6.73
C TYR A 79 17.06 -16.86 5.99
N ILE A 80 17.43 -17.94 5.31
CA ILE A 80 18.61 -17.97 4.45
C ILE A 80 18.16 -17.49 3.06
N VAL A 81 18.23 -16.18 2.82
CA VAL A 81 17.83 -15.58 1.55
C VAL A 81 19.06 -15.15 0.75
N PRO A 82 19.22 -15.59 -0.51
CA PRO A 82 20.26 -15.08 -1.39
C PRO A 82 20.10 -13.57 -1.60
N GLU A 83 21.21 -12.82 -1.72
CA GLU A 83 21.18 -11.37 -1.90
C GLU A 83 20.35 -10.92 -3.12
N LYS A 84 20.38 -11.72 -4.21
CA LYS A 84 19.54 -11.51 -5.41
C LYS A 84 18.03 -11.45 -5.11
N GLY A 85 17.57 -12.11 -4.06
CA GLY A 85 16.16 -12.15 -3.64
C GLY A 85 15.72 -10.96 -2.79
N GLN A 86 16.61 -10.01 -2.50
CA GLN A 86 16.29 -8.86 -1.65
C GLN A 86 15.12 -8.02 -2.20
N LYS A 87 15.07 -7.83 -3.52
CA LYS A 87 13.98 -7.08 -4.17
C LYS A 87 12.65 -7.78 -3.97
N ASP A 88 12.60 -9.09 -4.16
CA ASP A 88 11.39 -9.90 -4.02
C ASP A 88 10.90 -9.90 -2.56
N VAL A 89 11.82 -10.02 -1.59
CA VAL A 89 11.49 -9.91 -0.17
C VAL A 89 10.84 -8.56 0.15
N TYR A 90 11.39 -7.45 -0.34
CA TYR A 90 10.77 -6.14 -0.12
C TYR A 90 9.41 -6.01 -0.81
N ALA A 91 9.21 -6.64 -1.97
CA ALA A 91 7.91 -6.66 -2.64
C ALA A 91 6.87 -7.43 -1.82
N ILE A 92 7.22 -8.60 -1.30
CA ILE A 92 6.37 -9.42 -0.43
C ILE A 92 5.98 -8.67 0.83
N ILE A 93 6.96 -8.05 1.52
CA ILE A 93 6.70 -7.30 2.75
C ILE A 93 5.85 -6.05 2.46
N ASN A 94 6.10 -5.35 1.35
CA ASN A 94 5.28 -4.21 0.93
C ASN A 94 3.83 -4.61 0.72
N ASP A 95 3.58 -5.68 -0.02
CA ASP A 95 2.24 -6.20 -0.27
C ASP A 95 1.55 -6.62 1.04
N ALA A 96 2.24 -7.39 1.90
CA ALA A 96 1.73 -7.75 3.23
C ALA A 96 1.41 -6.52 4.09
N TRP A 97 2.24 -5.47 4.05
CA TRP A 97 2.01 -4.23 4.78
C TRP A 97 0.81 -3.45 4.25
N ARG A 98 0.64 -3.38 2.93
CA ARG A 98 -0.54 -2.77 2.29
C ARG A 98 -1.83 -3.52 2.64
N ARG A 99 -1.81 -4.85 2.58
CA ARG A 99 -2.92 -5.71 3.01
C ARG A 99 -3.27 -5.49 4.47
N TYR A 100 -2.27 -5.44 5.35
CA TYR A 100 -2.49 -5.19 6.77
C TYR A 100 -3.13 -3.81 7.00
N LYS A 101 -2.64 -2.75 6.37
CA LYS A 101 -3.27 -1.42 6.42
C LYS A 101 -4.71 -1.43 5.93
N TRP A 102 -4.98 -2.10 4.81
CA TRP A 102 -6.33 -2.24 4.29
C TRP A 102 -7.25 -2.93 5.29
N LEU A 103 -6.79 -4.02 5.91
CA LEU A 103 -7.54 -4.74 6.95
C LEU A 103 -7.86 -3.83 8.15
N ILE A 104 -6.88 -3.04 8.60
CA ILE A 104 -7.09 -2.06 9.67
C ILE A 104 -8.13 -1.00 9.27
N LYS A 105 -8.05 -0.47 8.05
CA LYS A 105 -9.02 0.50 7.53
C LYS A 105 -10.42 -0.12 7.47
N LYS A 106 -10.57 -1.33 6.94
CA LYS A 106 -11.84 -2.06 6.82
C LYS A 106 -12.48 -2.32 8.19
N ASN A 107 -11.70 -2.89 9.12
CA ASN A 107 -12.24 -3.37 10.40
C ASN A 107 -12.41 -2.27 11.45
N HIS A 108 -11.64 -1.18 11.37
CA HIS A 108 -11.60 -0.17 12.43
C HIS A 108 -11.90 1.25 11.96
N PHE A 109 -11.74 1.60 10.68
CA PHE A 109 -12.09 2.93 10.19
C PHE A 109 -13.47 2.95 9.54
N THR A 110 -13.75 2.05 8.59
CA THR A 110 -15.03 2.04 7.88
C THR A 110 -16.16 1.41 8.70
N LYS A 111 -15.83 0.48 9.62
CA LYS A 111 -16.82 -0.21 10.46
C LYS A 111 -17.56 0.72 11.43
N TYR A 112 -16.87 1.71 11.99
CA TYR A 112 -17.44 2.60 13.01
C TYR A 112 -17.70 4.00 12.48
N ARG A 113 -18.85 4.57 12.87
CA ARG A 113 -19.30 5.89 12.38
C ARG A 113 -18.44 7.02 12.93
N ASN A 114 -18.14 6.97 14.22
CA ASN A 114 -17.55 8.10 14.95
C ASN A 114 -16.11 7.84 15.36
N LEU A 115 -15.27 8.88 15.41
CA LEU A 115 -13.86 8.76 15.82
C LEU A 115 -13.70 8.14 17.21
N ARG A 116 -14.57 8.49 18.16
CA ARG A 116 -14.55 7.93 19.52
C ARG A 116 -14.68 6.40 19.51
N GLU A 117 -15.59 5.87 18.71
CA GLU A 117 -15.79 4.42 18.59
C GLU A 117 -14.61 3.74 17.88
N ARG A 118 -14.05 4.39 16.85
CA ARG A 118 -12.84 3.90 16.17
C ARG A 118 -11.69 3.75 17.16
N LEU A 119 -11.42 4.80 17.94
CA LEU A 119 -10.36 4.82 18.95
C LEU A 119 -10.59 3.82 20.09
N LYS A 120 -11.84 3.61 20.51
CA LYS A 120 -12.19 2.60 21.52
C LYS A 120 -11.89 1.18 21.03
N ASN A 121 -12.13 0.90 19.76
CA ASN A 121 -11.92 -0.42 19.14
C ASN A 121 -10.55 -0.52 18.46
N ARG A 122 -9.49 -0.03 19.12
CA ARG A 122 -8.11 -0.17 18.63
C ARG A 122 -7.66 -1.65 18.73
N PRO A 123 -6.98 -2.21 17.72
CA PRO A 123 -6.30 -3.51 17.85
C PRO A 123 -5.17 -3.47 18.87
N ASP A 124 -5.04 -4.52 19.68
CA ASP A 124 -4.00 -4.60 20.73
C ASP A 124 -2.57 -4.48 20.19
N GLY A 125 -2.32 -5.02 18.99
CA GLY A 125 -1.00 -4.99 18.34
C GLY A 125 -0.57 -3.65 17.74
N ILE A 126 -1.37 -2.58 17.84
CA ILE A 126 -1.03 -1.26 17.28
C ILE A 126 -0.95 -0.23 18.38
N LEU A 127 0.21 0.43 18.55
CA LEU A 127 0.39 1.52 19.50
C LEU A 127 -0.69 2.61 19.34
N GLU A 128 -1.24 3.09 20.46
CA GLU A 128 -2.34 4.05 20.47
C GLU A 128 -2.00 5.34 19.71
N ALA A 129 -0.78 5.86 19.86
CA ALA A 129 -0.31 7.03 19.13
C ALA A 129 -0.31 6.83 17.60
N HIS A 130 0.13 5.65 17.14
CA HIS A 130 0.12 5.31 15.72
C HIS A 130 -1.30 5.17 15.19
N PHE A 131 -2.16 4.52 15.96
CA PHE A 131 -3.56 4.32 15.60
C PHE A 131 -4.33 5.64 15.51
N LYS A 132 -4.14 6.56 16.47
CA LYS A 132 -4.71 7.92 16.42
C LYS A 132 -4.26 8.66 15.15
N LYS A 133 -2.96 8.61 14.83
CA LYS A 133 -2.41 9.24 13.62
C LYS A 133 -3.05 8.70 12.34
N LEU A 134 -3.24 7.38 12.24
CA LEU A 134 -3.93 6.74 11.12
C LEU A 134 -5.37 7.18 10.98
N MET A 135 -6.14 7.19 12.09
CA MET A 135 -7.53 7.62 12.08
C MET A 135 -7.68 9.07 11.62
N THR A 136 -6.78 9.95 12.05
CA THR A 136 -6.76 11.35 11.61
C THR A 136 -6.40 11.46 10.13
N TYR A 137 -5.38 10.73 9.67
CA TYR A 137 -4.96 10.73 8.27
C TYR A 137 -6.09 10.33 7.32
N TRP A 138 -6.80 9.25 7.60
CA TRP A 138 -7.90 8.78 6.74
C TRP A 138 -9.14 9.69 6.77
N ARG A 139 -9.22 10.67 7.68
CA ARG A 139 -10.30 11.66 7.71
C ARG A 139 -10.05 12.85 6.79
N TYR A 140 -8.82 13.09 6.35
CA TYR A 140 -8.51 14.20 5.45
C TYR A 140 -9.31 14.07 4.15
N GLU A 141 -9.88 15.19 3.71
CA GLU A 141 -10.77 15.23 2.55
C GLU A 141 -10.10 14.72 1.29
N ALA A 142 -8.88 15.20 0.99
CA ALA A 142 -8.08 14.72 -0.14
C ALA A 142 -7.91 13.19 -0.12
N ILE A 143 -7.62 12.60 1.04
CA ILE A 143 -7.42 11.15 1.18
C ILE A 143 -8.73 10.38 1.02
N ARG A 144 -9.85 10.97 1.46
CA ARG A 144 -11.19 10.39 1.24
C ARG A 144 -11.56 10.43 -0.23
N GLU A 145 -11.28 11.52 -0.93
CA GLU A 145 -11.61 11.67 -2.34
C GLU A 145 -10.81 10.69 -3.21
N ILE A 146 -9.50 10.59 -2.99
CA ILE A 146 -8.65 9.58 -3.65
C ILE A 146 -9.20 8.17 -3.39
N SER A 147 -9.56 7.86 -2.15
CA SER A 147 -10.14 6.56 -1.81
C SER A 147 -11.48 6.28 -2.49
N HIS A 148 -12.31 7.31 -2.69
CA HIS A 148 -13.60 7.21 -3.37
C HIS A 148 -13.39 7.01 -4.86
N GLN A 149 -12.51 7.79 -5.47
CA GLN A 149 -12.17 7.67 -6.89
C GLN A 149 -11.59 6.29 -7.21
N ASN A 150 -10.69 5.77 -6.38
CA ASN A 150 -10.14 4.42 -6.57
C ASN A 150 -11.22 3.35 -6.49
N ALA A 151 -12.18 3.46 -5.58
CA ALA A 151 -13.31 2.53 -5.50
C ALA A 151 -14.20 2.58 -6.76
N LYS A 152 -14.48 3.79 -7.27
CA LYS A 152 -15.20 3.98 -8.54
C LYS A 152 -14.44 3.40 -9.73
N ASN A 153 -13.12 3.54 -9.77
CA ASN A 153 -12.29 3.00 -10.84
C ASN A 153 -12.32 1.47 -10.85
N ILE A 154 -12.21 0.86 -9.67
CA ILE A 154 -12.33 -0.60 -9.49
C ILE A 154 -13.70 -1.10 -9.94
N ASP A 155 -14.79 -0.43 -9.52
CA ASP A 155 -16.16 -0.80 -9.90
C ASP A 155 -16.38 -0.75 -11.44
N LYS A 156 -15.74 0.19 -12.12
CA LYS A 156 -15.76 0.30 -13.59
C LYS A 156 -14.85 -0.70 -14.31
N GLN A 157 -13.94 -1.37 -13.59
CA GLN A 157 -12.96 -2.27 -14.18
C GLN A 157 -13.62 -3.61 -14.55
N LYS A 158 -14.07 -3.75 -15.80
CA LYS A 158 -14.75 -4.96 -16.30
C LYS A 158 -13.81 -6.15 -16.54
N TRP A 159 -12.63 -5.87 -17.09
CA TRP A 159 -11.67 -6.90 -17.47
C TRP A 159 -10.34 -6.60 -16.84
N ARG A 160 -9.81 -7.57 -16.10
CA ARG A 160 -8.42 -7.54 -15.67
C ARG A 160 -7.56 -8.20 -16.71
N HIS A 161 -6.44 -7.56 -17.02
CA HIS A 161 -5.45 -8.14 -17.88
C HIS A 161 -4.96 -9.47 -17.27
N ARG A 162 -5.20 -10.58 -17.98
CA ARG A 162 -4.77 -11.93 -17.57
C ARG A 162 -3.65 -12.50 -18.44
N ALA A 163 -3.26 -11.80 -19.51
CA ALA A 163 -2.28 -12.29 -20.46
C ALA A 163 -0.84 -12.28 -19.91
N GLY A 164 -0.62 -11.74 -18.71
CA GLY A 164 0.71 -11.65 -18.11
C GLY A 164 1.64 -10.79 -18.98
N SER A 165 2.89 -11.21 -19.15
CA SER A 165 3.85 -10.54 -20.04
C SER A 165 3.64 -10.85 -21.54
N ILE A 166 2.60 -11.61 -21.90
CA ILE A 166 2.35 -12.03 -23.27
C ILE A 166 1.49 -10.99 -23.97
N SER A 167 1.95 -10.49 -25.12
CA SER A 167 1.19 -9.53 -25.91
C SER A 167 -0.04 -10.18 -26.57
N PHE A 168 -1.08 -9.39 -26.80
CA PHE A 168 -2.28 -9.86 -27.52
C PHE A 168 -1.97 -10.34 -28.94
N ALA A 169 -0.90 -9.82 -29.58
CA ALA A 169 -0.44 -10.31 -30.89
C ALA A 169 -0.01 -11.78 -30.82
N VAL A 170 0.78 -12.14 -29.80
CA VAL A 170 1.23 -13.53 -29.57
C VAL A 170 0.06 -14.44 -29.24
N ILE A 171 -0.92 -13.95 -28.46
CA ILE A 171 -2.13 -14.73 -28.15
C ILE A 171 -2.94 -15.00 -29.42
N ARG A 172 -3.13 -14.00 -30.28
CA ARG A 172 -3.88 -14.16 -31.54
C ARG A 172 -3.23 -15.16 -32.49
N GLU A 173 -1.91 -15.10 -32.65
CA GLU A 173 -1.15 -16.05 -33.47
C GLU A 173 -1.27 -17.50 -32.96
N ARG A 174 -1.29 -17.70 -31.64
CA ARG A 174 -1.49 -19.04 -31.05
C ARG A 174 -2.89 -19.59 -31.27
N LEU A 175 -3.89 -18.72 -31.37
CA LEU A 175 -5.29 -19.09 -31.55
C LEU A 175 -5.69 -19.24 -33.04
N SER A 176 -4.83 -18.85 -33.99
CA SER A 176 -5.09 -19.00 -35.43
C SER A 176 -4.64 -20.35 -36.00
N LYS A 177 -4.09 -21.24 -35.17
CA LYS A 177 -3.67 -22.61 -35.49
C LYS A 177 -4.62 -23.62 -34.91
#